data_AF-A0A1Q9PVW2-F1
#
_entry.id   AF-A0A1Q9PVW2-F1
#
_cell.length_a   1.000
_cell.length_b   1.000
_cell.length_c   1.000
_cell.angle_alpha   90.00
_cell.angle_beta   90.00
_cell.angle_gamma   90.00
#
_symmetry.space_group_name_H-M   'P 1'
#
loop_
_entity.id
_entity.type
_entity.pdbx_description
1 polymer ?
#
loop_
_entity_poly.entity_id
_entity_poly.type
_entity_poly.pdbx_seq_one_letter_code
_entity_poly.pdbx_strand_id
1 'polypeptide(L)'
;MLEPNDAREQLRAILNEEEYQVYYKNSKGWLETWWENAKEWIGSQLVKLLPSVETAGAASVPILVTIIVIVLLLLALSAFLLIRNVKRNRLLRQQSILQSMLESNWSFQQHITEAKKQEDLEEYMLATRHLFLALLLSFHERKWLEARIWKTNWEYYDELRRIDQQAAEKFYSLASFFDEVTYGERTVSREEYLAFRQDVMLWLNQTGPANVPLTEMGIRDDE
;
A
#
# COMPACT_ATOMS: atom_id res chain seq x y z
N MET A 1 35.43 -10.98 25.84
CA MET A 1 35.04 -9.58 25.58
C MET A 1 35.90 -9.12 24.42
N LEU A 2 35.32 -8.91 23.24
CA LEU A 2 36.07 -8.39 22.09
C LEU A 2 36.20 -6.89 22.27
N GLU A 3 37.41 -6.34 22.12
CA GLU A 3 37.62 -4.90 22.24
C GLU A 3 36.88 -4.15 21.11
N PRO A 4 36.29 -2.99 21.39
CA PRO A 4 35.48 -2.25 20.41
C PRO A 4 36.27 -1.79 19.16
N ASN A 5 37.60 -1.81 19.21
CA ASN A 5 38.44 -1.53 18.04
C ASN A 5 38.56 -2.74 17.10
N ASP A 6 38.67 -3.96 17.65
CA ASP A 6 38.74 -5.20 16.85
C ASP A 6 37.44 -5.44 16.08
N ALA A 7 36.30 -5.15 16.70
CA ALA A 7 35.00 -5.27 16.05
C ALA A 7 34.86 -4.32 14.85
N ARG A 8 35.43 -3.11 14.93
CA ARG A 8 35.41 -2.12 13.84
C ARG A 8 36.33 -2.54 12.69
N GLU A 9 37.45 -3.15 13.01
CA GLU A 9 38.41 -3.61 12.01
C GLU A 9 37.90 -4.84 11.26
N GLN A 10 37.28 -5.79 11.96
CA GLN A 10 36.59 -6.93 11.35
C GLN A 10 35.41 -6.50 10.48
N LEU A 11 34.61 -5.52 10.94
CA LEU A 11 33.51 -4.98 10.16
C LEU A 11 34.00 -4.31 8.87
N ARG A 12 35.12 -3.58 8.92
CA ARG A 12 35.76 -2.99 7.74
C ARG A 12 36.28 -4.05 6.77
N ALA A 13 36.79 -5.17 7.27
CA ALA A 13 37.25 -6.28 6.44
C ALA A 13 36.07 -6.93 5.69
N ILE A 14 34.96 -7.21 6.38
CA ILE A 14 33.74 -7.80 5.79
C ILE A 14 33.13 -6.86 4.75
N LEU A 15 33.07 -5.55 5.03
CA LEU A 15 32.50 -4.56 4.10
C LEU A 15 33.36 -4.31 2.85
N ASN A 16 34.64 -4.67 2.88
CA ASN A 16 35.54 -4.54 1.73
C ASN A 16 35.61 -5.81 0.87
N GLU A 17 34.87 -6.86 1.23
CA GLU A 17 34.79 -8.09 0.48
C GLU A 17 34.04 -7.87 -0.85
N GLU A 18 34.44 -8.60 -1.90
CA GLU A 18 33.98 -8.39 -3.27
C GLU A 18 32.44 -8.47 -3.39
N GLU A 19 31.81 -9.31 -2.57
CA GLU A 19 30.37 -9.55 -2.49
C GLU A 19 29.57 -8.29 -2.08
N TYR A 20 30.13 -7.42 -1.23
CA TYR A 20 29.48 -6.19 -0.76
C TYR A 20 29.74 -4.97 -1.67
N GLN A 21 30.78 -5.03 -2.49
CA GLN A 21 31.13 -3.97 -3.46
C GLN A 21 30.24 -4.00 -4.72
N VAL A 22 29.53 -5.10 -4.98
CA VAL A 22 28.61 -5.25 -6.12
C VAL A 22 27.45 -4.23 -6.04
N TYR A 23 26.99 -3.89 -4.83
CA TYR A 23 25.91 -2.92 -4.62
C TYR A 23 26.32 -1.46 -4.87
N TYR A 24 27.62 -1.12 -4.73
CA TYR A 24 28.10 0.26 -4.86
C TYR A 24 28.67 0.60 -6.25
N LYS A 25 29.00 -0.41 -7.07
CA LYS A 25 29.65 -0.18 -8.37
C LYS A 25 28.71 0.09 -9.56
N ASN A 26 27.40 -0.17 -9.45
CA ASN A 26 26.52 -0.20 -10.64
C ASN A 26 25.38 0.85 -10.71
N SER A 27 25.31 1.83 -9.80
CA SER A 27 24.19 2.79 -9.76
C SER A 27 24.51 4.21 -10.27
N LYS A 28 25.75 4.51 -10.69
CA LYS A 28 26.18 5.89 -10.98
C LYS A 28 26.14 6.37 -12.45
N GLY A 29 26.00 5.50 -13.45
CA GLY A 29 26.15 5.96 -14.85
C GLY A 29 24.96 6.76 -15.42
N TRP A 30 23.73 6.26 -15.25
CA TRP A 30 22.58 6.74 -16.02
C TRP A 30 21.89 7.97 -15.40
N LEU A 31 21.80 8.02 -14.07
CA LEU A 31 21.24 9.17 -13.35
C LEU A 31 22.16 10.38 -13.42
N GLU A 32 23.47 10.17 -13.30
CA GLU A 32 24.47 11.23 -13.34
C GLU A 32 24.51 11.84 -14.75
N THR A 33 24.48 11.02 -15.81
CA THR A 33 24.36 11.50 -17.20
C THR A 33 23.04 12.25 -17.45
N TRP A 34 21.91 11.75 -16.94
CA TRP A 34 20.63 12.44 -17.07
C TRP A 34 20.63 13.79 -16.33
N TRP A 35 21.25 13.84 -15.15
CA TRP A 35 21.36 15.03 -14.32
C TRP A 35 22.28 16.10 -14.92
N GLU A 36 23.40 15.72 -15.53
CA GLU A 36 24.27 16.66 -16.26
C GLU A 36 23.52 17.28 -17.46
N ASN A 37 22.83 16.46 -18.25
CA ASN A 37 22.04 16.94 -19.39
C ASN A 37 20.92 17.90 -18.95
N ALA A 38 20.28 17.63 -17.81
CA ALA A 38 19.26 18.50 -17.25
C ALA A 38 19.84 19.86 -16.80
N LYS A 39 21.01 19.86 -16.15
CA LYS A 39 21.70 21.10 -15.74
C LYS A 39 22.12 21.95 -16.94
N GLU A 40 22.66 21.33 -17.98
CA GLU A 40 23.04 22.03 -19.20
C GLU A 40 21.81 22.61 -19.91
N TRP A 41 20.71 21.86 -20.01
CA TRP A 41 19.48 22.35 -20.59
C TRP A 41 18.93 23.56 -19.82
N ILE A 42 18.82 23.48 -18.49
CA ILE A 42 18.35 24.59 -17.64
C ILE A 42 19.27 25.80 -17.75
N GLY A 43 20.59 25.60 -17.67
CA GLY A 43 21.58 26.66 -17.80
C GLY A 43 21.47 27.39 -19.14
N SER A 44 21.27 26.66 -20.24
CA SER A 44 21.08 27.24 -21.57
C SER A 44 19.81 28.08 -21.69
N GLN A 45 18.72 27.68 -21.01
CA GLN A 45 17.49 28.46 -20.97
C GLN A 45 17.66 29.72 -20.12
N LEU A 46 18.36 29.64 -18.99
CA LEU A 46 18.63 30.78 -18.11
C LEU A 46 19.52 31.82 -18.81
N VAL A 47 20.60 31.40 -19.48
CA VAL A 47 21.51 32.30 -20.20
C VAL A 47 20.80 33.01 -21.37
N LYS A 48 19.86 32.34 -22.05
CA LYS A 48 19.02 32.97 -23.09
C LYS A 48 18.01 33.97 -22.55
N LEU A 49 17.60 33.83 -21.29
CA LEU A 49 16.65 34.72 -20.61
C LEU A 49 17.34 35.89 -19.87
N LEU A 50 18.63 35.77 -19.56
CA LEU A 50 19.44 36.77 -18.83
C LEU A 50 20.40 37.65 -19.66
N PRO A 51 20.41 37.72 -21.01
CA PRO A 51 21.44 38.49 -21.73
C PRO A 51 21.25 40.01 -21.61
N SER A 52 20.19 40.49 -20.94
CA SER A 52 19.87 41.92 -20.83
C SER A 52 20.14 42.54 -19.45
N VAL A 53 20.67 41.79 -18.47
CA VAL A 53 20.87 42.33 -17.11
C VAL A 53 22.20 43.08 -16.94
N GLU A 54 23.20 42.81 -17.78
CA GLU A 54 24.53 43.44 -17.67
C GLU A 54 24.61 44.83 -18.33
N THR A 55 23.63 45.24 -19.14
CA THR A 55 23.76 46.45 -19.99
C THR A 55 22.69 47.53 -19.82
N ALA A 56 21.75 47.41 -18.88
CA ALA A 56 20.68 48.40 -18.74
C ALA A 56 20.57 48.95 -17.31
N GLY A 57 20.94 50.21 -17.11
CA GLY A 57 20.69 50.94 -15.87
C GLY A 57 19.19 51.12 -15.59
N ALA A 58 18.84 51.35 -14.32
CA ALA A 58 17.58 51.79 -13.68
C ALA A 58 16.19 51.27 -14.19
N ALA A 59 15.99 51.04 -15.49
CA ALA A 59 14.79 50.51 -16.12
C ALA A 59 14.71 48.96 -16.13
N SER A 60 15.73 48.27 -15.62
CA SER A 60 15.88 46.81 -15.62
C SER A 60 15.23 46.08 -14.43
N VAL A 61 14.96 46.80 -13.33
CA VAL A 61 14.32 46.25 -12.13
C VAL A 61 12.88 45.74 -12.36
N PRO A 62 11.97 46.46 -13.04
CA PRO A 62 10.58 45.98 -13.19
C PRO A 62 10.46 44.75 -14.10
N ILE A 63 11.36 44.59 -15.08
CA ILE A 63 11.38 43.42 -15.98
C ILE A 63 11.76 42.16 -15.19
N LEU A 64 12.80 42.25 -14.35
CA LEU A 64 13.25 41.16 -13.52
C LEU A 64 12.17 40.75 -12.50
N VAL A 65 11.52 41.72 -11.85
CA VAL A 65 10.39 41.46 -10.94
C VAL A 65 9.24 40.77 -11.68
N THR A 66 8.91 41.19 -12.90
CA THR A 66 7.84 40.58 -13.70
C THR A 66 8.15 39.11 -14.02
N ILE A 67 9.40 38.79 -14.37
CA ILE A 67 9.83 37.41 -14.64
C ILE A 67 9.71 36.55 -13.36
N ILE A 68 10.15 37.05 -12.21
CA ILE A 68 10.03 36.33 -10.93
C ILE A 68 8.56 36.05 -10.61
N VAL A 69 7.66 37.03 -10.79
CA VAL A 69 6.23 36.87 -10.55
C VAL A 69 5.63 35.79 -11.47
N ILE A 70 6.01 35.77 -12.75
CA ILE A 70 5.55 34.75 -13.71
C ILE A 70 6.03 33.35 -13.29
N VAL A 71 7.30 33.22 -12.88
CA VAL A 71 7.85 31.94 -12.41
C VAL A 71 7.11 31.46 -11.15
N LEU A 72 6.85 32.34 -10.19
CA LEU A 72 6.08 32.00 -8.99
C LEU A 72 4.64 31.58 -9.32
N LEU A 73 3.99 32.26 -10.27
CA LEU A 73 2.65 31.88 -10.75
C LEU A 73 2.64 30.50 -11.42
N LEU A 74 3.63 30.20 -12.25
CA LEU A 74 3.77 28.90 -12.90
C LEU A 74 4.05 27.79 -11.89
N LEU A 75 4.89 28.04 -10.87
CA LEU A 75 5.13 27.10 -9.77
C LEU A 75 3.87 26.84 -8.96
N ALA A 76 3.12 27.89 -8.61
CA ALA A 76 1.86 27.77 -7.89
C ALA A 76 0.81 27.00 -8.69
N LEU A 77 0.68 27.28 -9.99
CA LEU A 77 -0.23 26.57 -10.89
C LEU A 77 0.16 25.10 -11.06
N SER A 78 1.46 24.81 -11.23
CA SER A 78 1.97 23.44 -11.32
C SER A 78 1.70 22.65 -10.04
N ALA A 79 2.01 23.23 -8.87
CA ALA A 79 1.70 22.63 -7.58
C ALA A 79 0.20 22.37 -7.40
N PHE A 80 -0.65 23.33 -7.78
CA PHE A 80 -2.10 23.18 -7.74
C PHE A 80 -2.60 22.03 -8.64
N LEU A 81 -2.12 21.95 -9.88
CA LEU A 81 -2.48 20.89 -10.82
C LEU A 81 -2.00 19.51 -10.35
N LEU A 82 -0.80 19.43 -9.77
CA LEU A 82 -0.26 18.19 -9.19
C LEU A 82 -1.13 17.72 -8.01
N ILE A 83 -1.44 18.59 -7.05
CA ILE A 83 -2.29 18.26 -5.89
C ILE A 83 -3.68 17.79 -6.36
N ARG A 84 -4.28 18.50 -7.30
CA ARG A 84 -5.61 18.17 -7.85
C ARG A 84 -5.61 16.83 -8.58
N ASN A 85 -4.60 16.55 -9.41
CA ASN A 85 -4.52 15.29 -10.15
C ASN A 85 -4.20 14.10 -9.25
N VAL A 86 -3.36 14.26 -8.22
CA VAL A 86 -3.10 13.21 -7.22
C VAL A 86 -4.38 12.85 -6.47
N LYS A 87 -5.17 13.85 -6.04
CA LYS A 87 -6.44 13.61 -5.33
C LYS A 87 -7.48 12.90 -6.20
N ARG A 88 -7.57 13.25 -7.48
CA ARG A 88 -8.51 12.60 -8.43
C ARG A 88 -8.08 11.18 -8.82
N ASN A 89 -6.79 10.93 -9.03
CA ASN A 89 -6.30 9.60 -9.36
C ASN A 89 -6.37 8.62 -8.18
N ARG A 90 -6.30 9.09 -6.93
CA ARG A 90 -6.47 8.23 -5.76
C ARG A 90 -7.87 7.61 -5.71
N LEU A 91 -8.93 8.40 -5.94
CA LEU A 91 -10.31 7.90 -5.91
C LEU A 91 -10.60 6.86 -7.00
N LEU A 92 -10.11 7.07 -8.23
CA LEU A 92 -10.35 6.15 -9.35
C LEU A 92 -9.49 4.87 -9.28
N ARG A 93 -8.27 4.97 -8.74
CA ARG A 93 -7.36 3.82 -8.57
C ARG A 93 -7.76 2.93 -7.39
N GLN A 94 -8.60 3.42 -6.49
CA GLN A 94 -9.06 2.65 -5.31
C GLN A 94 -10.25 1.74 -5.63
N GLN A 95 -11.18 2.15 -6.51
CA GLN A 95 -12.22 1.26 -7.02
C GLN A 95 -11.65 0.13 -7.89
N SER A 96 -10.57 0.41 -8.64
CA SER A 96 -9.93 -0.60 -9.49
C SER A 96 -9.24 -1.73 -8.71
N ILE A 97 -8.91 -1.56 -7.42
CA ILE A 97 -8.15 -2.56 -6.67
C ILE A 97 -9.03 -3.76 -6.30
N LEU A 98 -10.18 -3.53 -5.66
CA LEU A 98 -11.14 -4.62 -5.37
C LEU A 98 -11.60 -5.30 -6.65
N GLN A 99 -11.87 -4.50 -7.69
CA GLN A 99 -12.21 -5.00 -9.00
C GLN A 99 -11.11 -5.90 -9.58
N SER A 100 -9.85 -5.44 -9.64
CA SER A 100 -8.74 -6.24 -10.17
C SER A 100 -8.47 -7.52 -9.38
N MET A 101 -8.69 -7.51 -8.06
CA MET A 101 -8.43 -8.69 -7.22
C MET A 101 -9.55 -9.72 -7.26
N LEU A 102 -10.82 -9.29 -7.37
CA LEU A 102 -11.96 -10.20 -7.59
C LEU A 102 -12.06 -10.72 -9.03
N GLU A 103 -11.55 -9.95 -10.01
CA GLU A 103 -11.42 -10.41 -11.41
C GLU A 103 -10.28 -11.44 -11.56
N SER A 104 -9.29 -11.41 -10.68
CA SER A 104 -8.32 -12.50 -10.55
C SER A 104 -9.08 -13.73 -10.02
N ASN A 105 -9.07 -14.85 -10.76
CA ASN A 105 -9.74 -16.12 -10.39
C ASN A 105 -9.07 -16.82 -9.18
N TRP A 106 -8.70 -16.06 -8.16
CA TRP A 106 -8.05 -16.55 -6.95
C TRP A 106 -9.09 -17.11 -5.98
N SER A 107 -8.76 -18.25 -5.38
CA SER A 107 -9.52 -18.80 -4.26
C SER A 107 -9.22 -18.04 -2.97
N PHE A 108 -10.09 -18.20 -1.97
CA PHE A 108 -9.84 -17.59 -0.66
C PHE A 108 -8.52 -18.06 -0.03
N GLN A 109 -8.09 -19.31 -0.28
CA GLN A 109 -6.82 -19.86 0.20
C GLN A 109 -5.60 -19.18 -0.45
N GLN A 110 -5.70 -18.84 -1.73
CA GLN A 110 -4.64 -18.09 -2.42
C GLN A 110 -4.51 -16.68 -1.84
N HIS A 111 -5.63 -16.04 -1.50
CA HIS A 111 -5.61 -14.76 -0.81
C HIS A 111 -5.04 -14.82 0.60
N ILE A 112 -5.31 -15.87 1.39
CA ILE A 112 -4.65 -16.08 2.70
C ILE A 112 -3.13 -16.21 2.53
N THR A 113 -2.70 -16.98 1.52
CA THR A 113 -1.27 -17.20 1.24
C THR A 113 -0.58 -15.90 0.84
N GLU A 114 -1.18 -15.11 -0.06
CA GLU A 114 -0.62 -13.82 -0.45
C GLU A 114 -0.64 -12.83 0.72
N ALA A 115 -1.69 -12.81 1.54
CA ALA A 115 -1.73 -11.97 2.73
C ALA A 115 -0.57 -12.26 3.68
N LYS A 116 -0.22 -13.52 3.89
CA LYS A 116 0.93 -13.92 4.71
C LYS A 116 2.25 -13.43 4.11
N LYS A 117 2.42 -13.55 2.80
CA LYS A 117 3.60 -13.01 2.11
C LYS A 117 3.72 -11.49 2.29
N GLN A 118 2.60 -10.76 2.22
CA GLN A 118 2.60 -9.32 2.46
C GLN A 118 2.85 -8.96 3.94
N GLU A 119 2.36 -9.78 4.87
CA GLU A 119 2.70 -9.67 6.30
C GLU A 119 4.20 -9.82 6.55
N ASP A 120 4.84 -10.82 5.91
CA ASP A 120 6.28 -11.07 6.03
C ASP A 120 7.13 -9.92 5.45
N LEU A 121 6.56 -9.15 4.53
CA LEU A 121 7.15 -7.93 3.95
C LEU A 121 6.80 -6.66 4.73
N GLU A 122 6.07 -6.78 5.84
CA GLU A 122 5.55 -5.65 6.64
C GLU A 122 4.58 -4.73 5.87
N GLU A 123 4.03 -5.22 4.75
CA GLU A 123 3.05 -4.52 3.91
C GLU A 123 1.61 -4.74 4.43
N TYR A 124 1.36 -4.30 5.67
CA TYR A 124 0.11 -4.59 6.41
C TYR A 124 -1.17 -4.11 5.72
N MET A 125 -1.10 -3.00 4.98
CA MET A 125 -2.24 -2.52 4.20
C MET A 125 -2.62 -3.52 3.09
N LEU A 126 -1.63 -4.09 2.41
CA LEU A 126 -1.87 -5.04 1.32
C LEU A 126 -2.29 -6.40 1.88
N ALA A 127 -1.69 -6.82 2.99
CA ALA A 127 -2.09 -8.01 3.73
C ALA A 127 -3.56 -7.93 4.19
N THR A 128 -4.00 -6.78 4.71
CA THR A 128 -5.39 -6.52 5.12
C THR A 128 -6.35 -6.70 3.95
N ARG A 129 -6.02 -6.15 2.77
CA ARG A 129 -6.86 -6.27 1.57
C ARG A 129 -7.05 -7.72 1.13
N HIS A 130 -5.96 -8.49 1.10
CA HIS A 130 -6.04 -9.90 0.75
C HIS A 130 -6.83 -10.73 1.77
N LEU A 131 -6.66 -10.49 3.08
CA LEU A 131 -7.46 -11.17 4.10
C LEU A 131 -8.95 -10.84 4.01
N PHE A 132 -9.31 -9.58 3.75
CA PHE A 132 -10.71 -9.20 3.59
C PHE A 132 -11.35 -9.88 2.37
N LEU A 133 -10.61 -9.98 1.25
CA LEU A 133 -11.07 -10.72 0.08
C LEU A 133 -11.21 -12.22 0.35
N ALA A 134 -10.26 -12.82 1.07
CA ALA A 134 -10.38 -14.20 1.50
C ALA A 134 -11.65 -14.42 2.34
N LEU A 135 -11.95 -13.50 3.26
CA LEU A 135 -13.18 -13.56 4.05
C LEU A 135 -14.43 -13.53 3.17
N LEU A 136 -14.54 -12.57 2.25
CA LEU A 136 -15.68 -12.45 1.33
C LEU A 136 -15.86 -13.70 0.47
N LEU A 137 -14.77 -14.22 -0.11
CA LEU A 137 -14.81 -15.43 -0.93
C LEU A 137 -15.19 -16.67 -0.10
N SER A 138 -14.71 -16.78 1.15
CA SER A 138 -15.09 -17.87 2.04
C SER A 138 -16.58 -17.84 2.40
N PHE A 139 -17.16 -16.65 2.60
CA PHE A 139 -18.60 -16.49 2.82
C PHE A 139 -19.40 -16.74 1.55
N HIS A 140 -18.84 -16.41 0.39
CA HIS A 140 -19.43 -16.73 -0.91
C HIS A 140 -19.53 -18.25 -1.13
N GLU A 141 -18.46 -18.98 -0.88
CA GLU A 141 -18.45 -20.45 -0.98
C GLU A 141 -19.47 -21.11 -0.04
N ARG A 142 -19.72 -20.49 1.13
CA ARG A 142 -20.75 -20.93 2.10
C ARG A 142 -22.16 -20.48 1.77
N LYS A 143 -22.34 -19.66 0.73
CA LYS A 143 -23.63 -19.02 0.37
C LYS A 143 -24.20 -18.12 1.48
N TRP A 144 -23.34 -17.57 2.33
CA TRP A 144 -23.76 -16.60 3.35
C TRP A 144 -23.93 -15.20 2.77
N LEU A 145 -23.18 -14.91 1.71
CA LEU A 145 -23.35 -13.75 0.86
C LEU A 145 -22.92 -14.13 -0.56
N GLU A 146 -23.14 -13.24 -1.51
CA GLU A 146 -22.66 -13.42 -2.86
C GLU A 146 -21.64 -12.33 -3.23
N ALA A 147 -20.35 -12.69 -3.26
CA ALA A 147 -19.26 -11.78 -3.60
C ALA A 147 -19.35 -11.31 -5.06
N ARG A 148 -19.48 -10.00 -5.27
CA ARG A 148 -19.58 -9.34 -6.59
C ARG A 148 -18.75 -8.06 -6.61
N ILE A 149 -18.15 -7.75 -7.74
CA ILE A 149 -17.29 -6.56 -7.94
C ILE A 149 -18.04 -5.25 -7.67
N TRP A 150 -19.32 -5.19 -8.03
CA TRP A 150 -20.15 -3.99 -7.90
C TRP A 150 -20.85 -3.86 -6.54
N LYS A 151 -20.67 -4.82 -5.63
CA LYS A 151 -21.31 -4.78 -4.31
C LYS A 151 -20.46 -4.00 -3.32
N THR A 152 -21.13 -3.23 -2.49
CA THR A 152 -20.58 -2.50 -1.36
C THR A 152 -20.53 -3.35 -0.10
N ASN A 153 -19.68 -2.96 0.85
CA ASN A 153 -19.64 -3.59 2.17
C ASN A 153 -20.99 -3.53 2.91
N TRP A 154 -21.79 -2.50 2.65
CA TRP A 154 -23.13 -2.37 3.22
C TRP A 154 -24.10 -3.42 2.67
N GLU A 155 -24.04 -3.72 1.37
CA GLU A 155 -24.85 -4.79 0.78
C GLU A 155 -24.45 -6.16 1.33
N TYR A 156 -23.15 -6.42 1.53
CA TYR A 156 -22.68 -7.65 2.18
C TYR A 156 -23.18 -7.77 3.63
N TYR A 157 -23.13 -6.67 4.39
CA TYR A 157 -23.72 -6.61 5.73
C TYR A 157 -25.21 -6.95 5.71
N ASP A 158 -25.96 -6.40 4.76
CA ASP A 158 -27.40 -6.64 4.63
C ASP A 158 -27.75 -8.08 4.27
N GLU A 159 -26.91 -8.75 3.46
CA GLU A 159 -27.04 -10.18 3.18
C GLU A 159 -26.78 -11.02 4.43
N LEU A 160 -25.67 -10.76 5.14
CA LEU A 160 -25.32 -11.48 6.37
C LEU A 160 -26.37 -11.28 7.46
N ARG A 161 -26.91 -10.06 7.58
CA ARG A 161 -27.94 -9.72 8.56
C ARG A 161 -29.21 -10.55 8.43
N ARG A 162 -29.54 -10.98 7.20
CA ARG A 162 -30.70 -11.87 6.95
C ARG A 162 -30.48 -13.29 7.45
N ILE A 163 -29.23 -13.68 7.69
CA ILE A 163 -28.84 -15.01 8.19
C ILE A 163 -28.61 -14.97 9.69
N ASP A 164 -27.78 -14.02 10.14
CA ASP A 164 -27.40 -13.85 11.54
C ASP A 164 -26.98 -12.39 11.81
N GLN A 165 -27.74 -11.70 12.65
CA GLN A 165 -27.48 -10.30 13.05
C GLN A 165 -26.12 -10.14 13.75
N GLN A 166 -25.73 -11.08 14.61
CA GLN A 166 -24.46 -11.01 15.34
C GLN A 166 -23.28 -11.24 14.39
N ALA A 167 -23.43 -12.14 13.42
CA ALA A 167 -22.44 -12.32 12.36
C ALA A 167 -22.27 -11.05 11.52
N ALA A 168 -23.38 -10.39 11.18
CA ALA A 168 -23.38 -9.14 10.43
C ALA A 168 -22.66 -8.01 11.17
N GLU A 169 -22.90 -7.85 12.47
CA GLU A 169 -22.23 -6.83 13.30
C GLU A 169 -20.71 -7.05 13.37
N LYS A 170 -20.27 -8.29 13.55
CA LYS A 170 -18.84 -8.66 13.50
C LYS A 170 -18.21 -8.44 12.12
N PHE A 171 -18.95 -8.73 11.06
CA PHE A 171 -18.49 -8.42 9.70
C PHE A 171 -18.38 -6.90 9.50
N TYR A 172 -19.33 -6.12 10.02
CA TYR A 172 -19.34 -4.67 9.88
C TYR A 172 -18.10 -4.02 10.52
N SER A 173 -17.64 -4.50 11.67
CA SER A 173 -16.39 -4.01 12.27
C SER A 173 -15.17 -4.31 11.40
N LEU A 174 -15.10 -5.50 10.79
CA LEU A 174 -14.03 -5.87 9.87
C LEU A 174 -14.08 -5.05 8.56
N ALA A 175 -15.26 -4.84 8.01
CA ALA A 175 -15.47 -4.02 6.83
C ALA A 175 -15.10 -2.55 7.07
N SER A 176 -15.46 -2.02 8.24
CA SER A 176 -15.10 -0.65 8.63
C SER A 176 -13.59 -0.47 8.73
N PHE A 177 -12.89 -1.45 9.35
CA PHE A 177 -11.43 -1.44 9.37
C PHE A 177 -10.85 -1.51 7.95
N PHE A 178 -11.33 -2.43 7.12
CA PHE A 178 -10.89 -2.55 5.73
C PHE A 178 -11.08 -1.25 4.94
N ASP A 179 -12.22 -0.57 5.12
CA ASP A 179 -12.51 0.70 4.45
C ASP A 179 -11.56 1.81 4.91
N GLU A 180 -11.28 1.88 6.21
CA GLU A 180 -10.33 2.83 6.76
C GLU A 180 -8.91 2.57 6.24
N VAL A 181 -8.49 1.31 6.14
CA VAL A 181 -7.18 0.92 5.58
C VAL A 181 -7.09 1.20 4.08
N THR A 182 -8.17 0.95 3.35
CA THR A 182 -8.16 1.03 1.88
C THR A 182 -8.36 2.45 1.38
N TYR A 183 -9.22 3.23 2.03
CA TYR A 183 -9.65 4.56 1.60
C TYR A 183 -9.20 5.69 2.54
N GLY A 184 -8.83 5.40 3.79
CA GLY A 184 -8.60 6.40 4.85
C GLY A 184 -7.24 7.10 4.84
N GLU A 185 -6.41 6.93 3.81
CA GLU A 185 -5.05 7.51 3.70
C GLU A 185 -4.15 7.32 4.94
N ARG A 186 -4.46 6.34 5.81
CA ARG A 186 -3.69 6.04 7.02
C ARG A 186 -2.76 4.84 6.83
N THR A 187 -1.62 4.87 7.51
CA THR A 187 -0.76 3.70 7.67
C THR A 187 -1.31 2.78 8.75
N VAL A 188 -1.32 1.48 8.49
CA VAL A 188 -1.76 0.46 9.45
C VAL A 188 -0.60 0.05 10.33
N SER A 189 -0.76 0.13 11.64
CA SER A 189 0.24 -0.41 12.57
C SER A 189 0.21 -1.93 12.59
N ARG A 190 1.33 -2.54 13.02
CA ARG A 190 1.43 -3.99 13.15
C ARG A 190 0.38 -4.53 14.12
N GLU A 191 0.14 -3.83 15.22
CA GLU A 191 -0.81 -4.22 16.27
C GLU A 191 -2.25 -4.23 15.74
N GLU A 192 -2.65 -3.17 15.03
CA GLU A 192 -3.96 -3.09 14.38
C GLU A 192 -4.16 -4.21 13.35
N TYR A 193 -3.15 -4.46 12.52
CA TYR A 193 -3.19 -5.56 11.56
C TYR A 193 -3.32 -6.92 12.25
N LEU A 194 -2.57 -7.17 13.32
CA LEU A 194 -2.62 -8.45 14.02
C LEU A 194 -3.98 -8.72 14.65
N ALA A 195 -4.61 -7.69 15.23
CA ALA A 195 -5.98 -7.78 15.76
C ALA A 195 -6.98 -8.12 14.64
N PHE A 196 -6.92 -7.38 13.53
CA PHE A 196 -7.76 -7.65 12.36
C PHE A 196 -7.56 -9.07 11.81
N ARG A 197 -6.31 -9.50 11.65
CA ARG A 197 -5.97 -10.84 11.18
C ARG A 197 -6.53 -11.91 12.10
N GLN A 198 -6.41 -11.73 13.42
CA GLN A 198 -6.94 -12.68 14.39
C GLN A 198 -8.45 -12.88 14.21
N ASP A 199 -9.20 -11.78 14.10
CA ASP A 199 -10.66 -11.83 13.92
C ASP A 199 -11.05 -12.48 12.60
N VAL A 200 -10.37 -12.14 11.49
CA VAL A 200 -10.61 -12.78 10.18
C VAL A 200 -10.29 -14.28 10.24
N MET A 201 -9.16 -14.66 10.84
CA MET A 201 -8.76 -16.07 10.93
C MET A 201 -9.70 -16.88 11.82
N LEU A 202 -10.33 -16.29 12.84
CA LEU A 202 -11.39 -16.96 13.60
C LEU A 202 -12.56 -17.36 12.69
N TRP A 203 -13.00 -16.47 11.79
CA TRP A 203 -14.06 -16.76 10.81
C TRP A 203 -13.67 -17.79 9.76
N LEU A 204 -12.39 -17.85 9.39
CA LEU A 204 -11.86 -18.80 8.41
C LEU A 204 -11.60 -20.18 9.04
N ASN A 205 -11.18 -20.24 10.31
CA ASN A 205 -10.83 -21.47 11.03
C ASN A 205 -12.04 -22.18 11.65
N GLN A 206 -13.11 -21.47 12.02
CA GLN A 206 -14.37 -22.09 12.47
C GLN A 206 -15.05 -22.99 11.42
N THR A 207 -14.43 -23.10 10.25
CA THR A 207 -15.03 -23.56 9.00
C THR A 207 -14.08 -24.39 8.13
N GLY A 208 -12.97 -24.86 8.70
CA GLY A 208 -12.28 -26.02 8.15
C GLY A 208 -13.11 -27.29 8.37
N PRO A 209 -12.96 -28.37 7.57
CA PRO A 209 -13.76 -29.60 7.66
C PRO A 209 -13.52 -30.46 8.92
N ALA A 210 -13.17 -29.86 10.06
CA ALA A 210 -12.84 -30.55 11.30
C ALA A 210 -13.51 -29.89 12.52
N ASN A 211 -14.83 -29.82 12.52
CA ASN A 211 -15.61 -29.69 13.75
C ASN A 211 -16.85 -30.58 13.67
N VAL A 212 -16.62 -31.90 13.70
CA VAL A 212 -17.61 -32.84 14.21
C VAL A 212 -17.43 -32.82 15.73
N PRO A 213 -18.44 -32.37 16.52
CA PRO A 213 -18.35 -32.50 17.96
C PRO A 213 -18.26 -34.00 18.32
N LEU A 214 -17.23 -34.37 19.09
CA LEU A 214 -17.07 -35.71 19.69
C LEU A 214 -18.09 -35.94 20.82
N THR A 215 -19.35 -35.60 20.58
CA THR A 215 -20.42 -35.72 21.56
C THR A 215 -21.61 -36.37 20.87
N GLU A 216 -21.41 -37.59 20.37
CA GLU A 216 -22.42 -38.65 20.19
C GLU A 216 -21.78 -39.86 19.48
N MET A 217 -20.93 -40.57 20.21
CA MET A 217 -20.86 -42.02 20.03
C MET A 217 -20.83 -42.59 21.44
N GLY A 218 -22.03 -42.60 22.02
CA GLY A 218 -22.31 -43.13 23.33
C GLY A 218 -21.80 -44.56 23.46
N ILE A 219 -21.11 -44.77 24.56
CA ILE A 219 -20.88 -46.06 25.19
C ILE A 219 -22.22 -46.81 25.21
N ARG A 220 -22.26 -47.95 24.51
CA ARG A 220 -23.23 -49.01 24.76
C ARG A 220 -22.50 -50.06 25.59
N ASP A 221 -22.50 -49.82 26.89
CA ASP A 221 -22.29 -50.85 27.89
C ASP A 221 -23.66 -51.50 28.12
N ASP A 222 -23.91 -52.61 27.43
CA ASP A 222 -24.98 -53.51 27.84
C ASP A 222 -24.49 -54.95 27.73
N GLU A 223 -24.54 -55.60 28.90
CA GLU A 223 -24.39 -57.03 29.19
C GLU A 223 -25.27 -57.95 28.32
#